data_AF-A0A5S9M894-F1
#
_entry.id   AF-A0A5S9M894-F1
#
_cell.length_a   1.000
_cell.length_b   1.000
_cell.length_c   1.000
_cell.angle_alpha   90.00
_cell.angle_beta   90.00
_cell.angle_gamma   90.00
#
_symmetry.space_group_name_H-M   'P 1'
#
loop_
_entity.id
_entity.type
_entity.pdbx_description
1 polymer ?
#
loop_
_entity_poly.entity_id
_entity_poly.type
_entity_poly.pdbx_seq_one_letter_code
_entity_poly.pdbx_strand_id
1 'polypeptide(L)' 'MILKSFEQREFPLLLATDIAARGIDIDDLPYVIHADMPNEEGYIHRSGRTGRAGKEGAVISLVTPQEQSMLKKWRKS' A
#
# COMPACT_ATOMS: atom_id res chain seq x y z
N MET A 1 -2.16 19.62 2.09
CA MET A 1 -0.85 20.22 2.45
C MET A 1 0.24 19.14 2.51
N ILE A 2 0.05 18.02 3.22
CA ILE A 2 1.05 16.93 3.30
C ILE A 2 1.13 16.06 2.03
N LEU A 3 -0.01 15.66 1.45
CA LEU A 3 -0.02 14.80 0.24
C LEU A 3 0.66 15.45 -0.96
N LYS A 4 0.39 16.74 -1.17
CA LYS A 4 1.00 17.52 -2.26
C LYS A 4 2.53 17.57 -2.11
N SER A 5 3.04 17.81 -0.90
CA SER A 5 4.48 17.76 -0.62
C SER A 5 5.08 16.38 -0.88
N PHE A 6 4.34 15.31 -0.55
CA PHE A 6 4.78 13.95 -0.82
C PHE A 6 4.78 13.61 -2.33
N GLU A 7 3.74 13.99 -3.08
CA GLU A 7 3.70 13.87 -4.54
C GLU A 7 4.81 14.68 -5.23
N GLN A 8 5.15 15.85 -4.67
CA GLN A 8 6.28 16.68 -5.09
C GLN A 8 7.63 16.13 -4.65
N ARG A 9 7.66 14.96 -3.99
CA ARG A 9 8.87 14.27 -3.49
C ARG A 9 9.68 15.11 -2.49
N GLU A 10 9.03 16.02 -1.76
CA GLU A 10 9.67 16.76 -0.66
C GLU A 10 10.07 15.84 0.49
N PHE A 11 9.35 14.72 0.65
CA PHE A 11 9.70 13.65 1.57
C PHE A 11 9.60 12.29 0.87
N PRO A 12 10.48 11.32 1.21
CA PRO A 12 10.53 10.02 0.53
C PRO A 12 9.54 8.99 1.07
N LEU A 13 8.91 9.25 2.23
CA LEU A 13 8.04 8.29 2.93
C LEU A 13 6.79 8.97 3.49
N LEU A 14 5.65 8.31 3.33
CA LEU A 14 4.38 8.66 3.96
C LEU A 14 3.92 7.48 4.83
N LEU A 15 3.73 7.72 6.13
CA LEU A 15 3.14 6.76 7.06
C LEU A 15 1.68 7.15 7.32
N ALA A 16 0.75 6.22 7.13
CA ALA A 16 -0.68 6.46 7.34
C ALA A 16 -1.36 5.24 7.98
N THR A 17 -2.38 5.50 8.79
CA THR A 17 -3.34 4.50 9.27
C THR A 17 -4.59 4.52 8.42
N ASP A 18 -5.45 3.51 8.53
CA ASP A 18 -6.70 3.38 7.74
C ASP A 18 -7.59 4.62 7.84
N ILE A 19 -7.64 5.25 9.02
CA ILE A 19 -8.41 6.46 9.25
C ILE A 19 -7.76 7.64 8.51
N ALA A 20 -6.45 7.79 8.64
CA ALA A 20 -5.71 8.86 7.97
C ALA A 20 -5.69 8.68 6.43
N ALA A 21 -5.79 7.44 5.95
CA ALA A 21 -5.75 7.09 4.53
C ALA A 21 -7.08 7.27 3.79
N ARG A 22 -8.21 7.38 4.50
CA ARG A 22 -9.52 7.64 3.87
C ARG A 22 -9.53 9.03 3.25
N GLY A 23 -9.75 9.08 1.94
CA GLY A 23 -9.71 10.33 1.17
C GLY A 23 -8.31 10.74 0.69
N ILE A 24 -7.29 9.92 0.97
CA ILE A 24 -6.01 10.03 0.27
C ILE A 24 -6.17 9.40 -1.12
N ASP A 25 -6.19 10.24 -2.14
CA ASP A 25 -6.09 9.79 -3.53
C ASP A 25 -4.63 9.89 -3.97
N ILE A 26 -3.88 8.81 -3.79
CA ILE A 26 -2.48 8.73 -4.20
C ILE A 26 -2.25 7.47 -5.01
N ASP A 27 -1.76 7.63 -6.23
CA ASP A 27 -1.54 6.53 -7.16
C ASP A 27 -0.08 6.52 -7.63
N ASP A 28 0.28 5.47 -8.37
CA ASP A 28 1.59 5.31 -9.02
C ASP A 28 2.79 5.34 -8.05
N LEU A 29 2.61 4.82 -6.84
CA LEU A 29 3.71 4.61 -5.91
C LEU A 29 4.63 3.49 -6.41
N PRO A 30 5.97 3.60 -6.25
CA PRO A 30 6.88 2.51 -6.58
C PRO A 30 6.76 1.35 -5.57
N TYR A 31 6.40 1.66 -4.32
CA TYR A 31 6.31 0.70 -3.23
C TYR A 31 5.10 0.99 -2.35
N VAL A 32 4.43 -0.07 -1.91
CA VAL A 32 3.43 -0.05 -0.83
C VAL A 32 3.88 -1.03 0.24
N ILE A 33 3.95 -0.57 1.50
CA ILE A 33 4.36 -1.40 2.63
C ILE A 33 3.18 -1.53 3.61
N HIS A 34 2.74 -2.76 3.87
CA HIS A 34 1.82 -3.07 4.96
C HIS A 34 2.64 -3.37 6.21
N ALA A 35 2.61 -2.45 7.17
CA ALA A 35 3.26 -2.63 8.47
C ALA A 35 2.58 -3.71 9.31
N ASP A 36 1.25 -3.76 9.25
CA ASP A 36 0.41 -4.83 9.77
C ASP A 36 -0.42 -5.41 8.63
N MET A 37 -0.75 -6.71 8.68
CA MET A 37 -1.52 -7.34 7.62
C MET A 37 -2.96 -6.80 7.59
N PRO A 38 -3.41 -6.14 6.51
CA PRO A 38 -4.78 -5.67 6.41
C PRO A 38 -5.75 -6.85 6.21
N ASN A 39 -7.05 -6.60 6.27
CA ASN A 39 -8.05 -7.55 5.75
C ASN A 39 -8.00 -7.60 4.20
N GLU A 40 -8.78 -8.51 3.59
CA GLU A 40 -8.77 -8.75 2.13
C GLU A 40 -9.09 -7.48 1.32
N GLU A 41 -10.14 -6.74 1.71
CA GLU A 41 -10.52 -5.49 1.04
C GLU A 41 -9.44 -4.41 1.20
N GLY A 42 -8.89 -4.26 2.41
CA GLY A 42 -7.82 -3.33 2.69
C GLY A 42 -6.54 -3.66 1.92
N TYR A 43 -6.21 -4.95 1.76
CA TYR A 43 -5.07 -5.40 0.96
C TYR A 43 -5.24 -4.94 -0.49
N ILE A 44 -6.42 -5.18 -1.10
CA ILE A 44 -6.69 -4.82 -2.49
C ILE A 44 -6.62 -3.30 -2.68
N HIS A 45 -7.30 -2.52 -1.83
CA HIS A 45 -7.36 -1.06 -1.95
C HIS A 45 -6.01 -0.37 -1.72
N ARG A 46 -5.17 -0.89 -0.82
CA ARG A 46 -3.82 -0.35 -0.54
C ARG A 46 -2.81 -0.79 -1.59
N SER A 47 -2.82 -2.06 -1.96
CA SER A 47 -1.93 -2.60 -3.01
C SER A 47 -2.18 -1.96 -4.37
N GLY A 48 -3.43 -1.56 -4.65
CA GLY A 48 -3.80 -0.87 -5.89
C GLY A 48 -3.15 0.50 -6.10
N ARG A 49 -2.39 1.01 -5.12
CA ARG A 49 -1.67 2.29 -5.19
C ARG A 49 -0.31 2.18 -5.90
N THR A 50 0.12 0.97 -6.24
CA THR A 50 1.35 0.68 -6.99
C THR A 50 1.07 -0.16 -8.24
N GLY A 51 2.02 -0.22 -9.19
CA GLY A 51 1.97 -1.16 -10.32
C GLY A 51 0.86 -0.93 -11.36
N ARG A 52 0.33 0.30 -11.48
CA ARG A 52 -0.75 0.62 -12.42
C ARG A 52 -0.22 0.97 -13.81
N ALA A 53 -1.09 0.87 -14.83
CA ALA A 53 -0.82 1.29 -16.21
C ALA A 53 0.49 0.73 -16.83
N GLY A 54 0.84 -0.52 -16.49
CA GLY A 54 2.04 -1.18 -17.00
C GLY A 54 3.34 -0.72 -16.33
N LYS A 55 3.27 0.14 -15.30
CA LYS A 55 4.43 0.50 -14.49
C LYS A 55 4.76 -0.64 -13.53
N GLU A 56 6.05 -0.79 -13.24
CA GLU A 56 6.50 -1.67 -12.18
C GLU A 56 6.13 -1.11 -10.80
N GLY A 57 5.91 -2.02 -9.86
CA GLY A 57 5.53 -1.69 -8.50
C GLY A 57 5.65 -2.90 -7.60
N ALA A 58 5.89 -2.67 -6.31
CA ALA A 58 6.01 -3.76 -5.35
C ALA A 58 5.19 -3.52 -4.08
N VAL A 59 4.53 -4.59 -3.63
CA VAL A 59 3.83 -4.64 -2.35
C VAL A 59 4.65 -5.50 -1.40
N ILE A 60 4.98 -4.93 -0.25
CA ILE A 60 5.72 -5.61 0.82
C ILE A 60 4.79 -5.68 2.03
N SER A 61 4.46 -6.89 2.48
CA SER A 61 3.69 -7.08 3.71
C SER A 61 4.57 -7.67 4.80
N LEU A 62 4.65 -7.00 5.94
CA LEU A 62 5.19 -7.58 7.15
C LEU A 62 4.12 -8.51 7.74
N VAL A 63 4.43 -9.79 7.87
CA VAL A 63 3.47 -10.82 8.29
C VAL A 63 4.07 -11.72 9.34
N THR A 64 3.22 -12.13 10.28
CA THR A 64 3.49 -13.24 11.18
C THR A 64 3.39 -14.58 10.44
N PRO A 65 3.91 -15.69 11.00
CA PRO A 65 3.75 -17.02 10.43
C PRO A 65 2.27 -17.40 10.16
N GLN A 66 1.35 -16.96 11.03
CA GLN A 66 -0.09 -17.22 10.93
C GLN A 66 -0.72 -16.50 9.73
N GLU A 67 -0.31 -15.25 9.49
CA GLU A 67 -0.82 -14.40 8.41
C GLU A 67 -0.24 -14.77 7.03
N GLN A 68 0.85 -15.55 7.00
CA GLN A 68 1.46 -15.99 5.73
C GLN A 68 0.47 -16.74 4.83
N SER A 69 -0.47 -17.47 5.43
CA SER A 69 -1.56 -18.15 4.72
C SER A 69 -2.49 -17.17 4.01
N MET A 70 -2.86 -16.06 4.66
CA MET A 70 -3.71 -15.00 4.12
C MET A 70 -3.00 -14.27 2.98
N LEU A 71 -1.73 -13.90 3.17
CA LEU A 71 -0.92 -13.25 2.14
C LEU A 71 -0.82 -14.12 0.86
N LYS A 72 -0.60 -15.44 1.02
CA LYS A 72 -0.55 -16.37 -0.12
C LYS A 72 -1.87 -16.43 -0.90
N LYS A 73 -3.00 -16.25 -0.20
CA LYS A 73 -4.33 -16.22 -0.82
C LYS A 73 -4.51 -14.95 -1.67
N TRP A 74 -4.17 -13.78 -1.14
CA TRP A 74 -4.46 -12.50 -1.78
C TRP A 74 -3.42 -12.04 -2.81
N ARG A 75 -2.17 -12.52 -2.74
CA ARG A 75 -1.12 -12.22 -3.75
C ARG A 75 -1.43 -12.82 -5.13
N LYS A 76 -2.40 -13.73 -5.24
CA LYS A 76 -2.71 -14.47 -6.48
C LYS A 76 -3.82 -13.86 -7.34
N SER A 77 -4.41 -12.74 -6.92
CA SER A 77 -5.37 -11.99 -7.74
C SER A 77 -4.69 -11.06 -8.72
#